data_AF-A0A661M134-F1
#
_entry.id   AF-A0A661M134-F1
#
_cell.length_a   1.000
_cell.length_b   1.000
_cell.length_c   1.000
_cell.angle_alpha   90.00
_cell.angle_beta   90.00
_cell.angle_gamma   90.00
#
_symmetry.space_group_name_H-M   'P 1'
#
loop_
_entity.id
_entity.type
_entity.pdbx_description
1 polymer ?
#
loop_
_entity_poly.entity_id
_entity_poly.type
_entity_poly.pdbx_seq_one_letter_code
_entity_poly.pdbx_strand_id
1 'polypeptide(L)'
;YYAKGLAMAGGLPLVPVNHLEGHILSIFLEEEVPFPFVALTVSGGHTSLYHVTGFGRYVQMGQTLDDAAGEAFDKVAKILGLGYPGGVLIDRLARQGRPDAVAFPRAMLDRDSLDFSFSGLKTAVALFVEKWSQDPARAADVGLHDIVASFQEAVVDVLVEKVRRAREATGVSSLVVAGGVACNSRLRARLRETFSESRVGLYFPSPRYCTDNGAMIAAAGYHRLRRGELADLSVDVRSKFPIQDDSTSQGKA
;
A
#
# COMPACT_ATOMS: atom_id res chain seq x y z
N TYR A 1 25.23 1.98 8.96
CA TYR A 1 26.26 2.81 9.63
C TYR A 1 26.52 4.17 8.97
N TYR A 2 26.36 4.35 7.66
CA TYR A 2 26.64 5.62 6.97
C TYR A 2 26.00 6.86 7.64
N ALA A 3 24.69 6.84 7.88
CA ALA A 3 23.98 7.97 8.52
C ALA A 3 24.52 8.33 9.92
N LYS A 4 24.90 7.31 10.72
CA LYS A 4 25.53 7.51 12.03
C LYS A 4 26.89 8.20 11.91
N GLY A 5 27.71 7.77 10.95
CA GLY A 5 29.02 8.37 10.69
C GLY A 5 28.92 9.84 10.25
N LEU A 6 27.97 10.15 9.36
CA LEU A 6 27.70 11.52 8.92
C LEU A 6 27.24 12.41 10.08
N ALA A 7 26.32 11.91 10.91
CA ALA A 7 25.84 12.65 12.08
C ALA A 7 26.98 12.93 13.08
N MET A 8 27.79 11.91 13.40
CA MET A 8 28.93 12.03 14.31
C MET A 8 30.00 13.00 13.80
N ALA A 9 30.40 12.88 12.53
CA ALA A 9 31.43 13.75 11.94
C ALA A 9 30.97 15.22 11.83
N GLY A 10 29.68 15.45 11.58
CA GLY A 10 29.11 16.79 11.44
C GLY A 10 28.59 17.43 12.73
N GLY A 11 28.59 16.71 13.86
CA GLY A 11 27.94 17.18 15.09
C GLY A 11 26.42 17.37 14.92
N LEU A 12 25.80 16.60 14.03
CA LEU A 12 24.37 16.72 13.68
C LEU A 12 23.53 15.75 14.51
N PRO A 13 22.26 16.09 14.81
CA PRO A 13 21.33 15.16 15.43
C PRO A 13 21.05 13.95 14.52
N LEU A 14 20.85 12.78 15.13
CA LEU A 14 20.44 11.55 14.45
C LEU A 14 18.97 11.26 14.77
N VAL A 15 18.17 11.00 13.73
CA VAL A 15 16.75 10.70 13.86
C VAL A 15 16.46 9.33 13.24
N PRO A 16 15.96 8.35 14.02
CA PRO A 16 15.51 7.08 13.47
C PRO A 16 14.11 7.27 12.87
N VAL A 17 13.93 6.77 11.64
CA VAL A 17 12.69 6.91 10.88
C VAL A 17 12.13 5.53 10.54
N ASN A 18 10.84 5.33 10.77
CA ASN A 18 10.14 4.15 10.29
C ASN A 18 9.88 4.29 8.78
N HIS A 19 10.24 3.26 8.00
CA HIS A 19 10.03 3.26 6.55
C HIS A 19 8.58 3.50 6.13
N LEU A 20 7.62 2.88 6.85
CA LEU A 20 6.19 3.03 6.57
C LEU A 20 5.68 4.44 6.93
N GLU A 21 6.28 5.08 7.93
CA GLU A 21 5.96 6.47 8.27
C GLU A 21 6.37 7.40 7.14
N GLY A 22 7.49 7.11 6.47
CA GLY A 22 7.88 7.78 5.24
C GLY A 22 6.80 7.68 4.15
N HIS A 23 6.25 6.49 3.90
CA HIS A 23 5.15 6.32 2.94
C HIS A 23 3.89 7.09 3.35
N ILE A 24 3.46 7.01 4.62
CA ILE A 24 2.30 7.74 5.14
C ILE A 24 2.46 9.26 4.92
N LEU A 25 3.66 9.79 5.19
CA LEU A 25 3.93 11.21 5.14
C LEU A 25 4.43 11.71 3.78
N SER A 26 4.61 10.84 2.79
CA SER A 26 5.14 11.19 1.47
C SER A 26 4.31 12.26 0.75
N ILE A 27 2.99 12.32 1.00
CA ILE A 27 2.09 13.34 0.44
C ILE A 27 2.44 14.76 0.91
N PHE A 28 2.96 14.92 2.13
CA PHE A 28 3.34 16.22 2.71
C PHE A 28 4.58 16.84 2.04
N LEU A 29 5.23 16.14 1.11
CA LEU A 29 6.24 16.73 0.22
C LEU A 29 5.63 17.64 -0.85
N GLU A 30 4.33 17.49 -1.14
CA GLU A 30 3.66 18.16 -2.25
C GLU A 30 2.45 18.95 -1.77
N GLU A 31 1.68 18.42 -0.82
CA GLU A 31 0.40 18.99 -0.41
C GLU A 31 0.17 18.81 1.10
N GLU A 32 -0.49 19.79 1.71
CA GLU A 32 -0.97 19.67 3.10
C GLU A 32 -2.25 18.82 3.12
N VAL A 33 -2.30 17.83 4.02
CA VAL A 33 -3.47 16.96 4.20
C VAL A 33 -4.12 17.24 5.55
N PRO A 34 -5.43 17.54 5.60
CA PRO A 34 -6.13 17.72 6.87
C PRO A 34 -6.15 16.42 7.70
N PHE A 35 -5.74 16.52 8.97
CA PHE A 35 -5.93 15.46 9.97
C PHE A 35 -7.35 15.52 10.57
N PRO A 36 -7.91 14.38 11.05
CA PRO A 36 -7.39 13.04 10.86
C PRO A 36 -7.66 12.51 9.44
N PHE A 37 -6.85 11.56 8.99
CA PHE A 37 -7.04 10.86 7.73
C PHE A 37 -6.79 9.36 7.88
N VAL A 38 -7.31 8.59 6.91
CA VAL A 38 -6.93 7.18 6.74
C VAL A 38 -5.87 7.09 5.66
N ALA A 39 -4.78 6.37 5.95
CA ALA A 39 -3.70 6.11 5.00
C ALA A 39 -3.69 4.64 4.60
N LEU A 40 -3.78 4.36 3.30
CA LEU A 40 -3.45 3.06 2.72
C LEU A 40 -2.01 3.10 2.23
N THR A 41 -1.13 2.31 2.87
CA THR A 41 0.23 2.08 2.37
C THR A 41 0.25 0.75 1.62
N VAL A 42 0.40 0.79 0.31
CA VAL A 42 0.33 -0.37 -0.58
C VAL A 42 1.54 -0.41 -1.52
N SER A 43 2.54 -1.20 -1.15
CA SER A 43 3.83 -1.36 -1.84
C SER A 43 4.12 -2.82 -2.19
N GLY A 44 5.34 -3.11 -2.66
CA GLY A 44 5.79 -4.48 -2.94
C GLY A 44 5.73 -5.37 -1.70
N GLY A 45 6.13 -4.86 -0.53
CA GLY A 45 6.24 -5.66 0.70
C GLY A 45 5.23 -5.29 1.80
N HIS A 46 4.38 -4.28 1.58
CA HIS A 46 3.45 -3.81 2.61
C HIS A 46 2.07 -3.57 2.03
N THR A 47 1.04 -3.92 2.78
CA THR A 47 -0.34 -3.53 2.53
C THR A 47 -1.00 -3.35 3.88
N SER A 48 -1.18 -2.09 4.28
CA SER A 48 -1.66 -1.73 5.62
C SER A 48 -2.53 -0.48 5.57
N LEU A 49 -3.48 -0.40 6.51
CA LEU A 49 -4.33 0.75 6.76
C LEU A 49 -3.95 1.38 8.10
N TYR A 50 -3.84 2.70 8.11
CA TYR A 50 -3.55 3.48 9.31
C TYR A 50 -4.59 4.57 9.50
N HIS A 51 -5.05 4.77 10.73
CA HIS A 51 -5.72 5.99 11.14
C HIS A 51 -4.69 6.96 11.67
N VAL A 52 -4.59 8.13 11.05
CA VAL A 52 -3.55 9.12 11.31
C VAL A 52 -4.19 10.37 11.88
N THR A 53 -3.87 10.70 13.14
CA THR A 53 -4.45 11.86 13.84
C THR A 53 -3.49 13.04 13.97
N GLY A 54 -2.23 12.84 13.60
CA GLY A 54 -1.19 13.85 13.58
C GLY A 54 0.18 13.24 13.27
N PHE A 55 1.19 14.08 13.10
CA PHE A 55 2.57 13.62 12.94
C PHE A 55 3.01 12.83 14.18
N GLY A 56 3.49 11.60 13.97
CA GLY A 56 3.86 10.67 15.03
C GLY A 56 2.70 9.92 15.68
N ARG A 57 1.45 10.14 15.25
CA ARG A 57 0.25 9.55 15.86
C ARG A 57 -0.51 8.70 14.85
N TYR A 58 -0.20 7.41 14.87
CA TYR A 58 -0.69 6.45 13.89
C TYR A 58 -1.22 5.19 14.58
N VAL A 59 -2.45 4.82 14.27
CA VAL A 59 -3.04 3.56 14.72
C VAL A 59 -3.20 2.64 13.53
N GLN A 60 -2.52 1.50 13.53
CA GLN A 60 -2.71 0.48 12.50
C GLN A 60 -4.10 -0.14 12.64
N MET A 61 -4.92 0.00 11.60
CA MET A 61 -6.29 -0.50 11.56
C MET A 61 -6.38 -1.92 10.99
N GLY A 62 -5.46 -2.27 10.09
CA GLY A 62 -5.39 -3.57 9.45
C GLY A 62 -4.14 -3.72 8.59
N GLN A 63 -3.75 -4.95 8.30
CA GLN A 63 -2.58 -5.28 7.48
C GLN A 63 -2.81 -6.57 6.70
N THR A 64 -1.96 -6.85 5.71
CA THR A 64 -1.95 -8.16 5.09
C THR A 64 -1.53 -9.24 6.08
N LEU A 65 -2.24 -10.37 6.07
CA LEU A 65 -1.90 -11.57 6.84
C LEU A 65 -0.97 -12.51 6.06
N ASP A 66 -0.79 -12.27 4.75
CA ASP A 66 0.04 -13.08 3.86
C ASP A 66 0.82 -12.24 2.85
N ASP A 67 0.59 -12.41 1.55
CA ASP A 67 1.24 -11.66 0.48
C ASP A 67 0.76 -10.19 0.53
N ALA A 68 1.68 -9.24 0.33
CA ALA A 68 1.28 -7.85 0.05
C ALA A 68 0.67 -7.75 -1.36
N ALA A 69 -0.12 -6.70 -1.61
CA ALA A 69 -0.74 -6.51 -2.92
C ALA A 69 0.31 -6.40 -4.03
N GLY A 70 1.41 -5.66 -3.81
CA GLY A 70 2.48 -5.53 -4.80
C GLY A 70 3.19 -6.86 -5.08
N GLU A 71 3.44 -7.66 -4.04
CA GLU A 71 3.97 -9.01 -4.17
C GLU A 71 3.02 -9.93 -4.95
N ALA A 72 1.70 -9.81 -4.75
CA ALA A 72 0.71 -10.54 -5.53
C ALA A 72 0.77 -10.16 -7.02
N PHE A 73 0.90 -8.87 -7.36
CA PHE A 73 1.12 -8.43 -8.74
C PHE A 73 2.39 -9.03 -9.34
N ASP A 74 3.51 -9.00 -8.62
CA ASP A 74 4.78 -9.53 -9.11
C ASP A 74 4.75 -11.05 -9.30
N LYS A 75 4.12 -11.79 -8.37
CA LYS A 75 3.95 -13.24 -8.50
C LYS A 75 3.05 -13.63 -9.67
N VAL A 76 1.93 -12.91 -9.88
CA VAL A 76 1.04 -13.17 -11.02
C VAL A 76 1.72 -12.82 -12.35
N ALA A 77 2.47 -11.72 -12.43
CA ALA A 77 3.25 -11.40 -13.61
C ALA A 77 4.27 -12.50 -13.93
N LYS A 78 4.90 -13.09 -12.91
CA LYS A 78 5.81 -14.23 -13.08
C LYS A 78 5.10 -15.48 -13.57
N ILE A 79 3.93 -15.81 -13.01
CA ILE A 79 3.10 -16.97 -13.46
C ILE A 79 2.75 -16.84 -14.94
N LEU A 80 2.46 -15.63 -15.41
CA LEU A 80 2.08 -15.33 -16.79
C LEU A 80 3.28 -15.07 -17.73
N GLY A 81 4.53 -15.17 -17.23
CA GLY A 81 5.73 -14.94 -18.04
C GLY A 81 5.93 -13.49 -18.49
N LEU A 82 5.35 -12.51 -17.80
CA LEU A 82 5.37 -11.09 -18.19
C LEU A 82 6.68 -10.37 -17.80
N GLY A 83 7.38 -10.86 -16.78
CA GLY A 83 8.61 -10.24 -16.24
C GLY A 83 8.39 -9.42 -14.97
N TYR A 84 9.36 -8.55 -14.66
CA TYR A 84 9.41 -7.73 -13.43
C TYR A 84 9.83 -6.28 -13.75
N PRO A 85 9.27 -5.24 -13.09
CA PRO A 85 8.25 -5.27 -12.04
C PRO A 85 6.84 -5.54 -12.59
N GLY A 86 6.12 -6.47 -11.97
CA GLY A 86 4.86 -7.01 -12.47
C GLY A 86 3.69 -6.04 -12.39
N GLY A 87 3.64 -5.21 -11.35
CA GLY A 87 2.54 -4.25 -11.15
C GLY A 87 2.34 -3.27 -12.32
N VAL A 88 3.44 -2.73 -12.88
CA VAL A 88 3.38 -1.78 -14.01
C VAL A 88 2.96 -2.47 -15.30
N LEU A 89 3.43 -3.69 -15.52
CA LEU A 89 3.11 -4.49 -16.70
C LEU A 89 1.64 -4.90 -16.69
N ILE A 90 1.16 -5.41 -15.56
CA ILE A 90 -0.25 -5.75 -15.36
C ILE A 90 -1.14 -4.52 -15.54
N ASP A 91 -0.78 -3.36 -14.96
CA ASP A 91 -1.58 -2.14 -15.13
C ASP A 91 -1.69 -1.68 -16.59
N ARG A 92 -0.64 -1.89 -17.38
CA ARG A 92 -0.67 -1.58 -18.81
C ARG A 92 -1.56 -2.53 -19.59
N LEU A 93 -1.42 -3.83 -19.38
CA LEU A 93 -2.11 -4.87 -20.13
C LEU A 93 -3.59 -4.98 -19.75
N ALA A 94 -3.93 -4.76 -18.47
CA ALA A 94 -5.29 -4.81 -17.96
C ALA A 94 -6.24 -3.81 -18.65
N ARG A 95 -5.71 -2.68 -19.16
CA ARG A 95 -6.51 -1.67 -19.88
C ARG A 95 -7.10 -2.18 -21.20
N GLN A 96 -6.61 -3.30 -21.71
CA GLN A 96 -7.05 -3.91 -22.97
C GLN A 96 -7.89 -5.17 -22.74
N GLY A 97 -8.17 -5.52 -21.48
CA GLY A 97 -8.95 -6.69 -21.11
C GLY A 97 -10.29 -6.33 -20.48
N ARG A 98 -11.19 -7.32 -20.46
CA ARG A 98 -12.46 -7.25 -19.73
C ARG A 98 -12.21 -7.62 -18.26
N PRO A 99 -12.48 -6.71 -17.30
CA PRO A 99 -12.21 -6.96 -15.87
C PRO A 99 -13.10 -8.06 -15.27
N ASP A 100 -14.19 -8.43 -15.92
CA ASP A 100 -15.19 -9.41 -15.49
C ASP A 100 -15.11 -10.76 -16.24
N ALA A 101 -14.15 -10.92 -17.15
CA ALA A 101 -14.00 -12.16 -17.92
C ALA A 101 -13.67 -13.40 -17.07
N VAL A 102 -12.98 -13.22 -15.94
CA VAL A 102 -12.65 -14.30 -15.01
C VAL A 102 -13.06 -13.94 -13.58
N ALA A 103 -13.90 -14.78 -12.98
CA ALA A 103 -14.35 -14.62 -11.60
C ALA A 103 -13.29 -15.09 -10.59
N PHE A 104 -12.27 -14.26 -10.35
CA PHE A 104 -11.29 -14.51 -9.30
C PHE A 104 -11.83 -14.20 -7.90
N PRO A 105 -11.37 -14.91 -6.84
CA PRO A 105 -11.87 -14.70 -5.49
C PRO A 105 -11.45 -13.33 -4.93
N ARG A 106 -12.35 -12.68 -4.19
CA ARG A 106 -12.05 -11.50 -3.36
C ARG A 106 -12.00 -11.94 -1.90
N ALA A 107 -10.80 -12.10 -1.35
CA ALA A 107 -10.65 -12.52 0.05
C ALA A 107 -11.02 -11.36 0.99
N MET A 108 -12.26 -11.40 1.49
CA MET A 108 -12.82 -10.43 2.45
C MET A 108 -12.95 -11.12 3.81
N LEU A 109 -11.81 -11.33 4.49
CA LEU A 109 -11.61 -12.21 5.66
C LEU A 109 -12.80 -12.28 6.65
N ASP A 110 -13.48 -11.18 6.88
CA ASP A 110 -14.84 -11.10 7.44
C ASP A 110 -15.42 -9.69 7.12
N ARG A 111 -16.58 -9.34 7.69
CA ARG A 111 -17.20 -8.01 7.50
C ARG A 111 -16.51 -6.89 8.30
N ASP A 112 -15.98 -7.21 9.47
CA ASP A 112 -15.52 -6.19 10.45
C ASP A 112 -14.00 -5.97 10.41
N SER A 113 -13.24 -6.88 9.81
CA SER A 113 -11.80 -6.84 9.66
C SER A 113 -11.40 -5.89 8.54
N LEU A 114 -10.32 -5.16 8.81
CA LEU A 114 -9.61 -4.33 7.85
C LEU A 114 -8.32 -4.98 7.35
N ASP A 115 -8.10 -6.26 7.69
CA ASP A 115 -6.97 -7.04 7.21
C ASP A 115 -7.15 -7.49 5.76
N PHE A 116 -6.03 -7.82 5.13
CA PHE A 116 -5.93 -8.23 3.73
C PHE A 116 -5.40 -9.66 3.61
N SER A 117 -5.74 -10.34 2.51
CA SER A 117 -5.14 -11.60 2.11
C SER A 117 -5.17 -11.70 0.58
N PHE A 118 -4.03 -12.00 -0.04
CA PHE A 118 -3.88 -12.12 -1.48
C PHE A 118 -3.25 -13.45 -1.91
N SER A 119 -2.74 -14.26 -0.98
CA SER A 119 -2.12 -15.55 -1.28
C SER A 119 -3.06 -16.53 -2.00
N GLY A 120 -4.33 -16.60 -1.57
CA GLY A 120 -5.37 -17.43 -2.19
C GLY A 120 -5.74 -16.98 -3.60
N LEU A 121 -5.74 -15.66 -3.85
CA LEU A 121 -5.98 -15.09 -5.17
C LEU A 121 -4.89 -15.50 -6.16
N LYS A 122 -3.62 -15.42 -5.76
CA LYS A 122 -2.49 -15.91 -6.58
C LYS A 122 -2.67 -17.39 -6.95
N THR A 123 -3.05 -18.24 -5.99
CA THR A 123 -3.28 -19.67 -6.25
C THR A 123 -4.42 -19.88 -7.24
N ALA A 124 -5.52 -19.13 -7.12
CA ALA A 124 -6.63 -19.18 -8.07
C ALA A 124 -6.21 -18.78 -9.49
N VAL A 125 -5.35 -17.76 -9.63
CA VAL A 125 -4.78 -17.37 -10.93
C VAL A 125 -3.91 -18.47 -11.50
N ALA A 126 -3.00 -19.06 -10.73
CA ALA A 126 -2.13 -20.14 -11.19
C ALA A 126 -2.95 -21.34 -11.72
N LEU A 127 -3.96 -21.78 -10.97
CA LEU A 127 -4.84 -22.87 -11.38
C LEU A 127 -5.68 -22.54 -12.61
N PHE A 128 -6.10 -21.28 -12.76
CA PHE A 128 -6.80 -20.83 -13.96
C PHE A 128 -5.89 -20.89 -15.18
N VAL A 129 -4.68 -20.34 -15.08
CA VAL A 129 -3.69 -20.27 -16.17
C VAL A 129 -3.24 -21.66 -16.62
N GLU A 130 -3.07 -22.60 -15.68
CA GLU A 130 -2.77 -23.99 -16.01
C GLU A 130 -3.86 -24.60 -16.90
N LYS A 131 -5.13 -24.48 -16.50
CA LYS A 131 -6.27 -24.99 -17.28
C LYS A 131 -6.45 -24.25 -18.61
N TRP A 132 -6.28 -22.94 -18.60
CA TRP A 132 -6.38 -22.08 -19.76
C TRP A 132 -5.33 -22.41 -20.83
N SER A 133 -4.10 -22.73 -20.43
CA SER A 133 -3.03 -23.09 -21.38
C SER A 133 -3.20 -24.47 -22.00
N GLN A 134 -3.99 -25.36 -21.40
CA GLN A 134 -4.26 -26.71 -21.88
C GLN A 134 -5.56 -26.83 -22.70
N ASP A 135 -6.40 -25.80 -22.72
CA ASP A 135 -7.71 -25.80 -23.37
C ASP A 135 -7.79 -24.71 -24.46
N PRO A 136 -7.59 -25.06 -25.74
CA PRO A 136 -7.65 -24.11 -26.85
C PRO A 136 -8.99 -23.38 -26.98
N ALA A 137 -10.11 -24.02 -26.62
CA ALA A 137 -11.42 -23.39 -26.72
C ALA A 137 -11.56 -22.27 -25.67
N ARG A 138 -11.08 -22.52 -24.46
CA ARG A 138 -11.03 -21.51 -23.39
C ARG A 138 -10.05 -20.37 -23.70
N ALA A 139 -8.92 -20.70 -24.33
CA ALA A 139 -7.94 -19.70 -24.75
C ALA A 139 -8.45 -18.78 -25.87
N ALA A 140 -9.42 -19.23 -26.67
CA ALA A 140 -10.07 -18.42 -27.69
C ALA A 140 -11.08 -17.41 -27.11
N ASP A 141 -11.70 -17.73 -25.97
CA ASP A 141 -12.74 -16.89 -25.33
C ASP A 141 -12.16 -15.85 -24.34
N VAL A 142 -11.13 -16.25 -23.58
CA VAL A 142 -10.47 -15.41 -22.57
C VAL A 142 -9.02 -15.19 -22.97
N GLY A 143 -8.65 -13.94 -23.28
CA GLY A 143 -7.28 -13.58 -23.61
C GLY A 143 -6.40 -13.34 -22.39
N LEU A 144 -5.07 -13.23 -22.60
CA LEU A 144 -4.12 -12.83 -21.55
C LEU A 144 -4.51 -11.50 -20.89
N HIS A 145 -4.97 -10.52 -21.69
CA HIS A 145 -5.40 -9.20 -21.18
C HIS A 145 -6.61 -9.31 -20.25
N ASP A 146 -7.55 -10.22 -20.55
CA ASP A 146 -8.71 -10.48 -19.71
C ASP A 146 -8.30 -11.09 -18.36
N ILE A 147 -7.35 -12.04 -18.36
CA ILE A 147 -6.83 -12.65 -17.14
C ILE A 147 -6.20 -11.60 -16.22
N VAL A 148 -5.31 -10.75 -16.77
CA VAL A 148 -4.65 -9.72 -15.96
C VAL A 148 -5.61 -8.62 -15.53
N ALA A 149 -6.61 -8.27 -16.36
CA ALA A 149 -7.65 -7.32 -16.00
C ALA A 149 -8.52 -7.84 -14.85
N SER A 150 -8.99 -9.08 -14.93
CA SER A 150 -9.77 -9.71 -13.87
C SER A 150 -8.99 -9.91 -12.57
N PHE A 151 -7.71 -10.25 -12.65
CA PHE A 151 -6.85 -10.32 -11.46
C PHE A 151 -6.67 -8.94 -10.82
N GLN A 152 -6.34 -7.92 -11.62
CA GLN A 152 -6.21 -6.54 -11.13
C GLN A 152 -7.50 -6.07 -10.46
N GLU A 153 -8.65 -6.34 -11.07
CA GLU A 153 -9.94 -5.94 -10.53
C GLU A 153 -10.19 -6.59 -9.17
N ALA A 154 -9.85 -7.88 -9.00
CA ALA A 154 -10.00 -8.57 -7.72
C ALA A 154 -9.13 -7.96 -6.60
N VAL A 155 -7.89 -7.56 -6.91
CA VAL A 155 -7.03 -6.86 -5.94
C VAL A 155 -7.60 -5.48 -5.61
N VAL A 156 -7.98 -4.71 -6.64
CA VAL A 156 -8.49 -3.34 -6.49
C VAL A 156 -9.80 -3.32 -5.70
N ASP A 157 -10.71 -4.26 -5.95
CA ASP A 157 -11.97 -4.40 -5.20
C ASP A 157 -11.71 -4.53 -3.69
N VAL A 158 -10.77 -5.39 -3.30
CA VAL A 158 -10.41 -5.59 -1.89
C VAL A 158 -9.82 -4.32 -1.29
N LEU A 159 -8.87 -3.67 -1.98
CA LEU A 159 -8.24 -2.43 -1.49
C LEU A 159 -9.26 -1.30 -1.30
N VAL A 160 -10.12 -1.08 -2.29
CA VAL A 160 -11.15 -0.04 -2.29
C VAL A 160 -12.16 -0.29 -1.17
N GLU A 161 -12.65 -1.52 -1.03
CA GLU A 161 -13.62 -1.88 0.00
C GLU A 161 -13.04 -1.68 1.42
N LYS A 162 -11.77 -2.03 1.64
CA LYS A 162 -11.12 -1.87 2.94
C LYS A 162 -10.87 -0.40 3.27
N VAL A 163 -10.54 0.43 2.29
CA VAL A 163 -10.46 1.90 2.44
C VAL A 163 -11.85 2.48 2.78
N ARG A 164 -12.91 2.04 2.09
CA ARG A 164 -14.29 2.46 2.37
C ARG A 164 -14.69 2.14 3.80
N ARG A 165 -14.46 0.90 4.25
CA ARG A 165 -14.76 0.48 5.64
C ARG A 165 -13.94 1.25 6.67
N ALA A 166 -12.64 1.46 6.43
CA ALA A 166 -11.79 2.24 7.32
C ALA A 166 -12.28 3.69 7.45
N ARG A 167 -12.71 4.30 6.34
CA ARG A 167 -13.33 5.63 6.35
C ARG A 167 -14.64 5.64 7.14
N GLU A 168 -15.48 4.63 6.97
CA GLU A 168 -16.76 4.52 7.70
C GLU A 168 -16.55 4.36 9.20
N ALA A 169 -15.57 3.54 9.61
CA ALA A 169 -15.24 3.31 11.01
C ALA A 169 -14.66 4.55 11.71
N THR A 170 -13.97 5.43 10.97
CA THR A 170 -13.27 6.60 11.53
C THR A 170 -14.01 7.92 11.32
N GLY A 171 -14.90 7.99 10.32
CA GLY A 171 -15.60 9.22 9.95
C GLY A 171 -14.72 10.27 9.27
N VAL A 172 -13.47 9.95 8.88
CA VAL A 172 -12.54 10.93 8.30
C VAL A 172 -13.04 11.52 6.97
N SER A 173 -12.55 12.72 6.68
CA SER A 173 -12.81 13.47 5.43
C SER A 173 -11.62 13.46 4.46
N SER A 174 -10.50 12.81 4.81
CA SER A 174 -9.30 12.74 4.00
C SER A 174 -8.80 11.29 3.92
N LEU A 175 -8.39 10.86 2.74
CA LEU A 175 -7.80 9.56 2.48
C LEU A 175 -6.48 9.75 1.72
N VAL A 176 -5.42 9.12 2.21
CA VAL A 176 -4.09 9.12 1.58
C VAL A 176 -3.80 7.72 1.06
N VAL A 177 -3.34 7.60 -0.17
CA VAL A 177 -2.95 6.30 -0.75
C VAL A 177 -1.54 6.40 -1.31
N ALA A 178 -0.61 5.68 -0.67
CA ALA A 178 0.83 5.74 -0.94
C ALA A 178 1.42 4.34 -1.13
N GLY A 179 2.68 4.27 -1.59
CA GLY A 179 3.34 3.02 -1.98
C GLY A 179 3.25 2.74 -3.48
N GLY A 180 4.11 1.85 -4.00
CA GLY A 180 4.23 1.61 -5.45
C GLY A 180 2.93 1.18 -6.14
N VAL A 181 2.04 0.43 -5.46
CA VAL A 181 0.75 0.02 -6.02
C VAL A 181 -0.24 1.18 -6.05
N ALA A 182 -0.04 2.24 -5.26
CA ALA A 182 -0.84 3.46 -5.34
C ALA A 182 -0.73 4.17 -6.70
N CYS A 183 0.29 3.85 -7.52
CA CYS A 183 0.42 4.32 -8.90
C CYS A 183 -0.49 3.57 -9.89
N ASN A 184 -1.12 2.47 -9.47
CA ASN A 184 -2.00 1.67 -10.32
C ASN A 184 -3.18 2.50 -10.83
N SER A 185 -3.34 2.57 -12.15
CA SER A 185 -4.34 3.44 -12.77
C SER A 185 -5.78 3.03 -12.43
N ARG A 186 -6.05 1.71 -12.36
CA ARG A 186 -7.37 1.19 -12.00
C ARG A 186 -7.72 1.45 -10.54
N LEU A 187 -6.78 1.29 -9.61
CA LEU A 187 -6.98 1.62 -8.19
C LEU A 187 -7.36 3.09 -8.00
N ARG A 188 -6.61 4.02 -8.63
CA ARG A 188 -6.91 5.46 -8.56
C ARG A 188 -8.30 5.77 -9.15
N ALA A 189 -8.65 5.17 -10.28
CA ALA A 189 -9.96 5.34 -10.90
C ALA A 189 -11.09 4.85 -9.97
N ARG A 190 -10.99 3.61 -9.47
CA ARG A 190 -12.00 3.01 -8.60
C ARG A 190 -12.20 3.76 -7.29
N LEU A 191 -11.13 4.26 -6.66
CA LEU A 191 -11.25 5.10 -5.48
C LEU A 191 -11.97 6.42 -5.80
N ARG A 192 -11.62 7.09 -6.90
CA ARG A 192 -12.32 8.31 -7.33
C ARG A 192 -13.80 8.07 -7.61
N GLU A 193 -14.12 6.98 -8.30
CA GLU A 193 -15.51 6.56 -8.55
C GLU A 193 -16.25 6.34 -7.22
N THR A 194 -15.65 5.58 -6.31
CA THR A 194 -16.25 5.22 -5.00
C THR A 194 -16.56 6.44 -4.13
N PHE A 195 -15.70 7.47 -4.18
CA PHE A 195 -15.85 8.67 -3.34
C PHE A 195 -16.34 9.91 -4.11
N SER A 196 -16.78 9.75 -5.36
CA SER A 196 -17.16 10.86 -6.25
C SER A 196 -18.31 11.74 -5.72
N GLU A 197 -19.28 11.13 -5.04
CA GLU A 197 -20.42 11.83 -4.43
C GLU A 197 -20.15 12.29 -2.98
N SER A 198 -18.97 11.99 -2.46
CA SER A 198 -18.58 12.31 -1.08
C SER A 198 -17.74 13.58 -1.03
N ARG A 199 -17.75 14.29 0.11
CA ARG A 199 -16.83 15.42 0.36
C ARG A 199 -15.44 14.96 0.84
N VAL A 200 -15.06 13.72 0.53
CA VAL A 200 -13.79 13.14 0.98
C VAL A 200 -12.66 13.58 0.05
N GLY A 201 -11.61 14.17 0.60
CA GLY A 201 -10.37 14.46 -0.12
C GLY A 201 -9.59 13.18 -0.38
N LEU A 202 -9.28 12.89 -1.63
CA LEU A 202 -8.43 11.77 -2.04
C LEU A 202 -7.05 12.28 -2.45
N TYR A 203 -6.02 11.89 -1.71
CA TYR A 203 -4.66 12.34 -1.90
C TYR A 203 -3.75 11.18 -2.33
N PHE A 204 -3.01 11.40 -3.41
CA PHE A 204 -2.04 10.45 -3.94
C PHE A 204 -0.73 11.20 -4.17
N PRO A 205 0.39 10.81 -3.54
CA PRO A 205 1.68 11.37 -3.91
C PRO A 205 1.94 11.19 -5.41
N SER A 206 2.75 12.07 -5.98
CA SER A 206 3.26 11.87 -7.33
C SER A 206 4.05 10.56 -7.42
N PRO A 207 4.12 9.90 -8.59
CA PRO A 207 4.75 8.59 -8.72
C PRO A 207 6.19 8.51 -8.19
N ARG A 208 6.96 9.61 -8.28
CA ARG A 208 8.33 9.72 -7.74
C ARG A 208 8.41 9.63 -6.21
N TYR A 209 7.31 9.91 -5.51
CA TYR A 209 7.20 9.83 -4.05
C TYR A 209 6.40 8.63 -3.56
N CYS A 210 5.72 7.90 -4.45
CA CYS A 210 5.04 6.65 -4.11
C CYS A 210 6.00 5.46 -3.92
N THR A 211 7.11 5.41 -4.64
CA THR A 211 8.13 4.35 -4.49
C THR A 211 9.16 4.73 -3.44
N ASP A 212 9.91 3.75 -2.93
CA ASP A 212 10.94 3.98 -1.92
C ASP A 212 11.95 5.05 -2.36
N ASN A 213 12.06 6.13 -1.58
CA ASN A 213 12.93 7.25 -1.89
C ASN A 213 13.44 7.93 -0.60
N GLY A 214 14.52 8.70 -0.70
CA GLY A 214 15.10 9.41 0.45
C GLY A 214 14.26 10.61 0.92
N ALA A 215 13.47 11.24 0.04
CA ALA A 215 12.69 12.41 0.38
C ALA A 215 11.56 12.09 1.38
N MET A 216 10.90 10.94 1.23
CA MET A 216 9.88 10.50 2.18
C MET A 216 10.44 10.23 3.57
N ILE A 217 11.68 9.71 3.65
CA ILE A 217 12.41 9.51 4.91
C ILE A 217 12.81 10.86 5.52
N ALA A 218 13.23 11.82 4.70
CA ALA A 218 13.53 13.17 5.15
C ALA A 218 12.27 13.90 5.67
N ALA A 219 11.11 13.75 5.02
CA ALA A 219 9.85 14.33 5.49
C ALA A 219 9.45 13.79 6.87
N ALA A 220 9.44 12.46 7.03
CA ALA A 220 9.17 11.85 8.34
C ALA A 220 10.22 12.24 9.39
N GLY A 221 11.50 12.22 9.02
CA GLY A 221 12.60 12.65 9.87
C GLY A 221 12.49 14.11 10.32
N TYR A 222 12.03 15.01 9.46
CA TYR A 222 11.80 16.41 9.79
C TYR A 222 10.73 16.57 10.87
N HIS A 223 9.59 15.88 10.75
CA HIS A 223 8.53 15.96 11.76
C HIS A 223 8.94 15.33 13.10
N ARG A 224 9.70 14.22 13.07
CA ARG A 224 10.30 13.62 14.27
C ARG A 224 11.32 14.54 14.94
N LEU A 225 12.21 15.15 14.15
CA LEU A 225 13.20 16.13 14.63
C LEU A 225 12.53 17.31 15.31
N ARG A 226 11.47 17.86 14.71
CA ARG A 226 10.68 18.96 15.31
C ARG A 226 9.99 18.60 16.62
N ARG A 227 9.76 17.30 16.87
CA ARG A 227 9.20 16.76 18.11
C ARG A 227 10.30 16.39 19.12
N GLY A 228 11.57 16.60 18.81
CA GLY A 228 12.71 16.27 19.67
C GLY A 228 13.02 14.77 19.73
N GLU A 229 12.50 13.98 18.79
CA GLU A 229 12.72 12.52 18.75
C GLU A 229 14.09 12.19 18.15
N LEU A 230 15.11 12.33 18.99
CA LEU A 230 16.49 12.04 18.65
C LEU A 230 16.88 10.65 19.13
N ALA A 231 17.90 10.07 18.49
CA ALA A 231 18.56 8.88 18.98
C ALA A 231 20.07 9.11 19.08
N ASP A 232 20.70 8.39 20.01
CA ASP A 232 22.15 8.29 20.07
C ASP A 232 22.69 7.26 19.05
N LEU A 233 24.01 7.11 19.01
CA LEU A 233 24.68 6.20 18.07
C LEU A 233 24.44 4.71 18.38
N SER A 234 23.85 4.36 19.53
CA SER A 234 23.50 2.98 19.90
C SER A 234 22.27 2.47 19.16
N VAL A 235 21.43 3.35 18.59
CA VAL A 235 20.19 2.96 17.89
C VAL A 235 20.43 1.93 16.80
N ASP A 236 19.71 0.81 16.81
CA ASP A 236 19.91 -0.26 15.84
C ASP A 236 18.79 -0.34 14.81
N VAL A 237 19.06 -1.02 13.69
CA VAL A 237 18.08 -1.27 12.64
C VAL A 237 17.12 -2.37 13.05
N ARG A 238 15.84 -2.19 12.71
CA ARG A 238 14.79 -3.19 12.94
C ARG A 238 14.18 -3.57 11.60
N SER A 239 14.35 -4.83 11.20
CA SER A 239 13.76 -5.37 9.96
C SER A 239 12.24 -5.49 10.04
N LYS A 240 11.71 -5.69 11.26
CA LYS A 240 10.28 -5.63 11.57
C LYS A 240 10.07 -4.54 12.63
N PHE A 241 9.47 -3.44 12.21
CA PHE A 241 9.19 -2.32 13.10
C PHE A 241 7.77 -1.81 12.86
N PRO A 242 6.77 -2.35 13.58
CA PRO A 242 5.41 -1.87 13.50
C PRO A 242 5.34 -0.39 13.84
N ILE A 243 4.51 0.36 13.11
CA ILE A 243 4.13 1.69 13.55
C ILE A 243 3.11 1.50 14.66
N GLN A 244 3.45 1.88 15.88
CA GLN A 244 2.54 1.93 17.02
C GLN A 244 2.50 3.35 17.57
N ASP A 245 1.33 3.75 18.04
CA ASP A 245 1.17 4.96 18.84
C ASP A 245 1.77 4.70 20.22
N ASP A 246 2.76 5.50 20.62
CA ASP A 246 3.38 5.45 21.95
C ASP A 246 2.38 5.78 23.08
N SER A 247 1.14 6.17 22.77
CA SER A 247 0.08 6.37 23.75
C SER A 247 -0.31 5.08 24.52
N THR A 248 0.11 3.89 24.07
CA THR A 248 -0.11 2.63 24.80
C THR A 248 1.07 2.19 25.67
N SER A 249 2.23 2.86 25.59
CA SER A 249 3.42 2.51 26.39
C SER A 249 3.50 3.25 27.74
N GLN A 250 2.63 4.23 28.01
CA GLN A 250 2.53 4.91 29.32
C GLN A 250 1.73 4.14 30.39
N GLY A 251 1.34 2.89 30.14
CA GLY A 251 0.45 2.10 31.01
C GLY A 251 1.10 0.93 31.76
N LYS A 252 2.43 0.82 31.79
CA LYS A 252 3.14 -0.19 32.61
C LYS A 252 4.42 0.41 33.20
N ALA A 253 4.24 1.16 34.29
CA ALA A 253 5.25 1.35 35.33
C ALA A 253 4.92 0.41 36.48
#